data_AF-A0A059AE49-F1
#
_entry.id   AF-A0A059AE49-F1
#
_cell.length_a   1.000
_cell.length_b   1.000
_cell.length_c   1.000
_cell.angle_alpha   90.00
_cell.angle_beta   90.00
_cell.angle_gamma   90.00
#
_symmetry.space_group_name_H-M   'P 1'
#
loop_
_entity.id
_entity.type
_entity.pdbx_description
1 polymer ?
#
loop_
_entity_poly.entity_id
_entity_poly.type
_entity_poly.pdbx_seq_one_letter_code
_entity_poly.pdbx_strand_id
1 'polypeptide(L)'
;MMHMMLYWSRYVTLLFDSWRTDSWPSYFLSLAACFLVSAFYQYIEDYRIHFRSLASYSVTSMASPAPAAAAAASPLLLKANASRLARSGRLGAALLFRLNSAISYLLMLAIMSFNGGVLLAIVGGLTVCYYVFRFEDKGVAVVVLDNPCTCA
;
A
#
# COMPACT_ATOMS: atom_id res chain seq x y z
N MET A 1 -2.08 -39.67 6.98
CA MET A 1 -3.15 -38.66 6.89
C MET A 1 -2.52 -37.29 7.05
N MET A 2 -2.73 -36.37 6.09
CA MET A 2 -2.10 -35.04 6.11
C MET A 2 -2.91 -34.11 7.02
N HIS A 3 -2.43 -33.91 8.24
CA HIS A 3 -3.05 -32.96 9.16
C HIS A 3 -2.70 -31.53 8.70
N MET A 4 -3.59 -30.88 7.96
CA MET A 4 -3.48 -29.45 7.60
C MET A 4 -4.07 -28.56 8.71
N MET A 5 -3.64 -28.79 9.96
CA MET A 5 -4.02 -27.94 11.08
C MET A 5 -2.89 -26.96 11.39
N LEU A 6 -3.28 -25.77 11.87
CA LEU A 6 -2.33 -24.78 12.37
C LEU A 6 -1.42 -25.41 13.43
N TYR A 7 -0.11 -25.30 13.23
CA TYR A 7 0.87 -25.76 14.22
C TYR A 7 1.60 -24.58 14.83
N TRP A 8 2.03 -24.76 16.08
CA TRP A 8 2.78 -23.77 16.84
C TRP A 8 4.22 -24.27 17.03
N SER A 9 5.07 -24.04 16.02
CA SER A 9 6.49 -24.44 16.04
C SER A 9 7.39 -23.26 15.69
N ARG A 10 8.61 -23.28 16.25
CA ARG A 10 9.67 -22.29 16.00
C ARG A 10 10.52 -22.65 14.77
N TYR A 11 10.51 -23.91 14.36
CA TYR A 11 11.24 -24.40 13.19
C TYR A 11 10.36 -24.21 11.95
N VAL A 12 10.55 -23.09 11.26
CA VAL A 12 9.79 -22.73 10.05
C VAL A 12 10.77 -22.36 8.95
N THR A 13 10.53 -22.90 7.77
CA THR A 13 11.15 -22.47 6.52
C THR A 13 10.17 -21.53 5.81
N LEU A 14 10.47 -20.23 5.79
CA LEU A 14 9.60 -19.22 5.20
C LEU A 14 10.02 -18.90 3.77
N LEU A 15 9.13 -19.11 2.79
CA LEU A 15 9.27 -18.78 1.34
C LEU A 15 10.41 -19.47 0.57
N PHE A 16 11.61 -19.51 1.13
CA PHE A 16 12.82 -20.07 0.53
C PHE A 16 13.49 -21.00 1.53
N ASP A 17 14.11 -22.07 1.02
CA ASP A 17 14.85 -23.05 1.83
C ASP A 17 15.96 -22.40 2.68
N SER A 18 16.44 -21.22 2.24
CA SER A 18 17.47 -20.44 2.93
C SER A 18 16.98 -19.66 4.15
N TRP A 19 15.67 -19.46 4.35
CA TRP A 19 15.15 -18.71 5.51
C TRP A 19 14.61 -19.69 6.56
N ARG A 20 15.55 -20.33 7.27
CA ARG A 20 15.27 -21.30 8.31
C ARG A 20 15.47 -20.70 9.70
N THR A 21 14.46 -20.82 10.56
CA THR A 21 14.54 -20.35 11.95
C THR A 21 14.84 -21.52 12.89
N ASP A 22 16.10 -21.71 13.24
CA ASP A 22 16.50 -22.78 14.18
C ASP A 22 16.59 -22.29 15.65
N SER A 23 16.51 -20.98 15.89
CA SER A 23 16.62 -20.36 17.22
C SER A 23 15.46 -19.40 17.55
N TRP A 24 15.17 -19.20 18.83
CA TRP A 24 14.16 -18.22 19.31
C TRP A 24 14.32 -16.81 18.72
N PRO A 25 15.52 -16.17 18.73
CA PRO A 25 15.67 -14.84 18.14
C PRO A 25 15.44 -14.83 16.64
N SER A 26 15.89 -15.87 15.91
CA SER A 26 15.61 -15.96 14.47
C SER A 26 14.11 -16.09 14.17
N TYR A 27 13.37 -16.80 15.02
CA TYR A 27 11.92 -16.92 14.91
C TYR A 27 11.23 -15.58 15.15
N PHE A 28 11.57 -14.85 16.23
CA PHE A 28 11.03 -13.51 16.48
C PHE A 28 11.36 -12.52 15.37
N LEU A 29 12.59 -12.56 14.84
CA LEU A 29 13.01 -11.71 13.72
C LEU A 29 12.16 -11.99 12.47
N SER A 30 11.87 -13.26 12.19
CA SER A 30 11.00 -13.66 11.09
C SER A 30 9.55 -13.22 11.29
N LEU A 31 9.00 -13.33 12.51
CA LEU A 31 7.67 -12.79 12.81
C LEU A 31 7.64 -11.27 12.62
N ALA A 32 8.66 -10.57 13.11
CA ALA A 32 8.78 -9.12 12.91
C ALA A 32 8.86 -8.78 11.42
N ALA A 33 9.64 -9.51 10.64
CA ALA A 33 9.72 -9.34 9.18
C ALA A 33 8.35 -9.57 8.51
N CYS A 34 7.62 -10.64 8.85
CA CYS A 34 6.28 -10.88 8.33
C CYS A 34 5.30 -9.74 8.70
N PHE A 35 5.36 -9.27 9.94
CA PHE A 35 4.58 -8.12 10.41
C PHE A 35 4.91 -6.86 9.60
N LEU A 36 6.19 -6.52 9.46
CA LEU A 36 6.67 -5.37 8.68
C LEU A 36 6.27 -5.44 7.21
N VAL A 37 6.43 -6.61 6.56
CA VAL A 37 6.04 -6.81 5.16
C VAL A 37 4.53 -6.67 4.98
N SER A 38 3.73 -7.17 5.93
CA SER A 38 2.27 -7.01 5.89
C SER A 38 1.81 -5.57 6.11
N ALA A 39 2.48 -4.82 7.01
CA ALA A 39 2.21 -3.40 7.19
C ALA A 39 2.61 -2.60 5.93
N PHE A 40 3.78 -2.90 5.36
CA PHE A 40 4.26 -2.27 4.13
C PHE A 40 3.34 -2.55 2.92
N TYR A 41 2.73 -3.74 2.85
CA TYR A 41 1.71 -4.04 1.84
C TYR A 41 0.52 -3.07 1.94
N GLN A 42 -0.02 -2.90 3.14
CA GLN A 42 -1.16 -2.01 3.39
C GLN A 42 -0.80 -0.54 3.10
N TYR A 43 0.42 -0.14 3.44
CA TYR A 43 0.99 1.18 3.10
C TYR A 43 0.99 1.43 1.59
N ILE A 44 1.54 0.52 0.79
CA ILE A 44 1.56 0.71 -0.69
C ILE A 44 0.14 0.81 -1.25
N GLU A 45 -0.79 0.00 -0.74
CA GLU A 45 -2.17 0.03 -1.19
C GLU A 45 -2.82 1.40 -0.91
N ASP A 46 -2.60 1.95 0.27
CA ASP A 46 -3.10 3.28 0.65
C ASP A 46 -2.53 4.40 -0.23
N TYR A 47 -1.21 4.38 -0.47
CA TYR A 47 -0.56 5.30 -1.40
C TYR A 47 -1.13 5.23 -2.82
N ARG A 48 -1.49 4.03 -3.29
CA ARG A 48 -2.10 3.84 -4.61
C ARG A 48 -3.49 4.48 -4.67
N ILE A 49 -4.28 4.36 -3.60
CA ILE A 49 -5.62 4.95 -3.49
C ILE A 49 -5.53 6.48 -3.43
N HIS A 50 -4.64 7.02 -2.60
CA HIS A 50 -4.38 8.47 -2.50
C HIS A 50 -3.89 9.09 -3.82
N PHE A 51 -3.00 8.41 -4.54
CA PHE A 51 -2.53 8.94 -5.83
C PHE A 51 -3.65 8.96 -6.88
N ARG A 52 -4.54 7.96 -6.86
CA ARG A 52 -5.67 7.89 -7.79
C ARG A 52 -6.72 8.96 -7.48
N SER A 53 -6.96 9.30 -6.21
CA SER A 53 -7.88 10.39 -5.84
C SER A 53 -7.35 11.76 -6.29
N LEU A 54 -6.05 12.04 -6.11
CA LEU A 54 -5.41 13.27 -6.59
C LEU A 54 -5.41 13.38 -8.12
N ALA A 55 -5.11 12.27 -8.82
CA ALA A 55 -5.19 12.22 -10.27
C ALA A 55 -6.63 12.43 -10.77
N SER A 56 -7.63 11.87 -10.07
CA SER A 56 -9.04 12.00 -10.45
C SER A 56 -9.58 13.41 -10.15
N TYR A 57 -9.15 14.05 -9.06
CA TYR A 57 -9.45 15.45 -8.76
C TYR A 57 -8.92 16.41 -9.84
N SER A 58 -7.70 16.16 -10.34
CA SER A 58 -7.12 16.96 -11.44
C SER A 58 -7.89 16.83 -12.76
N VAL A 59 -8.58 15.71 -12.98
CA VAL A 59 -9.38 15.45 -14.19
C VAL A 59 -10.80 16.00 -14.03
N THR A 60 -11.41 15.89 -12.85
CA THR A 60 -12.75 16.46 -12.59
C THR A 60 -12.73 18.00 -12.59
N SER A 61 -11.63 18.64 -12.20
CA SER A 61 -11.45 20.10 -12.36
C SER A 61 -11.37 20.57 -13.82
N MET A 62 -11.27 19.65 -14.80
CA MET A 62 -11.24 19.97 -16.24
C MET A 62 -12.51 19.52 -16.98
N ALA A 63 -13.46 18.89 -16.29
CA ALA A 63 -14.75 18.47 -16.83
C ALA A 63 -15.87 19.42 -16.38
N SER A 64 -15.70 20.73 -16.62
CA SER A 64 -16.83 21.68 -16.60
C SER A 64 -17.38 21.80 -18.03
N PRO A 65 -18.72 21.68 -18.25
CA PRO A 65 -19.28 21.79 -19.59
C PRO A 65 -19.45 23.26 -19.99
N ALA A 66 -19.03 23.56 -21.23
CA ALA A 66 -19.37 24.72 -22.09
C ALA A 66 -18.47 25.99 -22.03
N PRO A 67 -18.40 26.79 -23.14
CA PRO A 67 -18.40 26.45 -24.57
C PRO A 67 -17.17 27.02 -25.31
N ALA A 68 -17.05 26.67 -26.59
CA ALA A 68 -15.95 27.01 -27.49
C ALA A 68 -15.79 28.52 -27.74
N ALA A 69 -14.74 29.14 -27.21
CA ALA A 69 -13.95 30.21 -27.84
C ALA A 69 -12.87 30.69 -26.87
N ALA A 70 -11.67 30.96 -27.39
CA ALA A 70 -10.58 31.66 -26.71
C ALA A 70 -9.83 30.92 -25.59
N ALA A 71 -8.85 30.10 -25.97
CA ALA A 71 -7.54 30.03 -25.29
C ALA A 71 -6.52 29.25 -26.14
N ALA A 72 -6.32 29.70 -27.38
CA ALA A 72 -5.14 29.34 -28.15
C ALA A 72 -3.92 30.11 -27.59
N ALA A 73 -3.39 29.66 -26.45
CA ALA A 73 -2.05 30.02 -25.99
C ALA A 73 -1.56 29.01 -24.93
N SER A 74 -0.85 27.99 -25.42
CA SER A 74 0.29 27.34 -24.73
C SER A 74 0.03 26.25 -23.68
N PRO A 75 -0.35 25.02 -24.08
CA PRO A 75 0.01 23.80 -23.33
C PRO A 75 0.96 22.91 -24.14
N LEU A 76 1.89 23.49 -24.91
CA LEU A 76 2.82 22.71 -25.75
C LEU A 76 4.26 22.64 -25.23
N LEU A 77 4.71 23.56 -24.36
CA LEU A 77 6.05 23.46 -23.74
C LEU A 77 6.06 22.66 -22.43
N LEU A 78 4.95 22.62 -21.70
CA LEU A 78 4.79 21.69 -20.58
C LEU A 78 4.62 20.25 -21.08
N LYS A 79 4.19 20.04 -22.33
CA LYS A 79 3.82 18.71 -22.87
C LYS A 79 5.00 17.78 -23.11
N ALA A 80 6.20 18.32 -23.40
CA ALA A 80 7.40 17.49 -23.59
C ALA A 80 7.93 16.92 -22.25
N ASN A 81 8.05 17.75 -21.21
CA ASN A 81 8.45 17.31 -19.88
C ASN A 81 7.30 16.63 -19.11
N ALA A 82 6.05 17.04 -19.33
CA ALA A 82 4.88 16.31 -18.85
C ALA A 82 4.76 14.95 -19.55
N SER A 83 5.19 14.77 -20.80
CA SER A 83 5.19 13.44 -21.43
C SER A 83 6.25 12.50 -20.82
N ARG A 84 7.43 13.00 -20.45
CA ARG A 84 8.45 12.24 -19.70
C ARG A 84 8.03 12.00 -18.25
N LEU A 85 7.49 12.99 -17.56
CA LEU A 85 6.98 12.88 -16.19
C LEU A 85 5.71 12.01 -16.12
N ALA A 86 4.82 12.07 -17.10
CA ALA A 86 3.64 11.19 -17.22
C ALA A 86 4.01 9.79 -17.74
N ARG A 87 5.10 9.63 -18.49
CA ARG A 87 5.64 8.29 -18.83
C ARG A 87 6.34 7.69 -17.61
N SER A 88 7.08 8.48 -16.84
CA SER A 88 7.68 8.10 -15.56
C SER A 88 6.62 7.77 -14.51
N GLY A 89 5.54 8.56 -14.43
CA GLY A 89 4.41 8.30 -13.54
C GLY A 89 3.64 7.03 -13.92
N ARG A 90 3.46 6.75 -15.22
CA ARG A 90 2.89 5.48 -15.69
C ARG A 90 3.78 4.27 -15.39
N LEU A 91 5.09 4.40 -15.54
CA LEU A 91 6.05 3.36 -15.18
C LEU A 91 6.09 3.14 -13.66
N GLY A 92 6.08 4.22 -12.87
CA GLY A 92 6.01 4.16 -11.41
C GLY A 92 4.74 3.48 -10.92
N ALA A 93 3.56 3.84 -11.47
CA ALA A 93 2.29 3.20 -11.14
C ALA A 93 2.29 1.71 -11.51
N ALA A 94 2.84 1.33 -12.67
CA ALA A 94 2.97 -0.07 -13.07
C ALA A 94 3.93 -0.85 -12.16
N LEU A 95 5.02 -0.23 -11.71
CA LEU A 95 5.98 -0.83 -10.80
C LEU A 95 5.37 -1.02 -9.40
N LEU A 96 4.64 -0.03 -8.88
CA LEU A 96 3.91 -0.12 -7.62
C LEU A 96 2.84 -1.22 -7.69
N PHE A 97 2.11 -1.32 -8.81
CA PHE A 97 1.15 -2.40 -9.04
C PHE A 97 1.82 -3.78 -9.00
N ARG A 98 2.96 -3.92 -9.70
CA ARG A 98 3.75 -5.16 -9.69
C ARG A 98 4.24 -5.51 -8.29
N LEU A 99 4.76 -4.53 -7.55
CA LEU A 99 5.29 -4.74 -6.21
C LEU A 99 4.18 -5.13 -5.23
N ASN A 100 3.04 -4.45 -5.27
CA ASN A 100 1.87 -4.78 -4.47
C ASN A 100 1.38 -6.21 -4.74
N SER A 101 1.23 -6.58 -6.01
CA SER A 101 0.84 -7.94 -6.40
C SER A 101 1.88 -8.98 -5.98
N ALA A 102 3.18 -8.68 -6.11
CA ALA A 102 4.22 -9.60 -5.66
C ALA A 102 4.14 -9.85 -4.15
N ILE A 103 3.97 -8.79 -3.35
CA ILE A 103 3.86 -8.90 -1.89
C ILE A 103 2.61 -9.70 -1.48
N SER A 104 1.47 -9.51 -2.15
CA SER A 104 0.25 -10.28 -1.82
C SER A 104 0.42 -11.79 -2.09
N TYR A 105 1.11 -12.16 -3.16
CA TYR A 105 1.47 -13.57 -3.41
C TYR A 105 2.47 -14.10 -2.39
N LEU A 106 3.43 -13.30 -1.94
CA LEU A 106 4.35 -13.69 -0.87
C LEU A 106 3.62 -13.91 0.47
N LEU A 107 2.69 -13.03 0.84
CA LEU A 107 1.85 -13.18 2.03
C LEU A 107 1.00 -14.46 1.95
N MET A 108 0.41 -14.72 0.79
CA MET A 108 -0.37 -15.95 0.56
C MET A 108 0.51 -17.18 0.77
N LEU A 109 1.72 -17.18 0.21
CA LEU A 109 2.68 -18.28 0.37
C LEU A 109 3.11 -18.44 1.84
N ALA A 110 3.27 -17.32 2.57
CA ALA A 110 3.58 -17.34 3.99
C ALA A 110 2.43 -17.92 4.83
N ILE A 111 1.17 -17.62 4.51
CA ILE A 111 -0.01 -18.18 5.20
C ILE A 111 -0.14 -19.69 4.92
N MET A 112 0.20 -20.13 3.71
CA MET A 112 0.26 -21.56 3.36
C MET A 112 1.30 -22.35 4.15
N SER A 113 2.15 -21.71 4.95
CA SER A 113 3.03 -22.41 5.90
C SER A 113 2.29 -23.05 7.08
N PHE A 114 0.98 -22.75 7.27
CA PHE A 114 0.14 -23.21 8.38
C PHE A 114 0.74 -22.99 9.78
N ASN A 115 1.66 -22.03 9.90
CA ASN A 115 2.24 -21.65 11.19
C ASN A 115 1.37 -20.61 11.90
N GLY A 116 0.96 -20.90 13.13
CA GLY A 116 0.11 -19.99 13.91
C GLY A 116 0.76 -18.62 14.19
N GLY A 117 2.06 -18.59 14.48
CA GLY A 117 2.76 -17.34 14.77
C GLY A 117 2.90 -16.43 13.55
N VAL A 118 3.18 -17.02 12.39
CA VAL A 118 3.24 -16.28 11.10
C VAL A 118 1.88 -15.69 10.75
N LEU A 119 0.80 -16.47 10.90
CA LEU A 119 -0.56 -16.00 10.67
C LEU A 119 -0.89 -14.82 11.60
N LEU A 120 -0.62 -14.94 12.90
CA LEU A 120 -0.84 -13.86 13.86
C LEU A 120 -0.03 -12.61 13.53
N ALA A 121 1.22 -12.76 13.11
CA ALA A 121 2.08 -11.63 12.74
C ALA A 121 1.53 -10.88 11.52
N ILE A 122 1.08 -11.60 10.48
CA ILE A 122 0.50 -11.01 9.27
C ILE A 122 -0.82 -10.31 9.58
N VAL A 123 -1.74 -10.98 10.29
CA VAL A 123 -3.04 -10.39 10.67
C VAL A 123 -2.85 -9.19 11.59
N GLY A 124 -1.92 -9.29 12.54
CA GLY A 124 -1.56 -8.21 13.44
C GLY A 124 -0.99 -7.00 12.69
N GLY A 125 -0.09 -7.21 11.74
CA GLY A 125 0.50 -6.13 10.95
C GLY A 125 -0.51 -5.42 10.04
N LEU A 126 -1.39 -6.17 9.37
CA LEU A 126 -2.50 -5.59 8.60
C LEU A 126 -3.43 -4.76 9.49
N THR A 127 -3.79 -5.28 10.66
CA THR A 127 -4.69 -4.60 11.61
C THR A 127 -4.07 -3.32 12.17
N VAL A 128 -2.81 -3.40 12.63
CA VAL A 128 -2.10 -2.24 13.19
C VAL A 128 -1.90 -1.17 12.13
N CYS A 129 -1.48 -1.55 10.92
CA CYS A 129 -1.29 -0.60 9.83
C CYS A 129 -2.61 0.08 9.44
N TYR A 130 -3.68 -0.69 9.25
CA TYR A 130 -5.00 -0.13 8.96
C TYR A 130 -5.49 0.81 10.06
N TYR A 131 -5.22 0.49 11.33
CA TYR A 131 -5.53 1.36 12.45
C TYR A 131 -4.73 2.67 12.35
N VAL A 132 -3.41 2.63 12.26
CA VAL A 132 -2.56 3.84 12.21
C VAL A 132 -2.99 4.79 11.09
N PHE A 133 -3.07 4.32 9.84
CA PHE A 133 -3.42 5.18 8.70
C PHE A 133 -4.85 5.72 8.76
N ARG A 134 -5.83 4.88 9.11
CA ARG A 134 -7.24 5.31 9.10
C ARG A 134 -7.61 6.19 10.29
N PHE A 135 -6.86 6.11 11.39
CA PHE A 135 -7.04 7.04 12.51
C PHE A 135 -6.39 8.39 12.24
N GLU A 136 -5.25 8.45 11.55
CA GLU A 136 -4.65 9.72 11.11
C GLU A 136 -5.56 10.49 10.13
N ASP A 137 -6.15 9.82 9.14
CA ASP A 137 -7.09 10.47 8.21
C ASP A 137 -8.34 11.00 8.92
N LYS A 138 -8.88 10.25 9.89
CA LYS A 138 -10.04 10.69 10.67
C LYS A 138 -9.68 11.81 11.65
N GLY A 139 -8.50 11.77 12.25
CA GLY A 139 -8.01 12.85 13.12
C GLY A 139 -7.85 14.15 12.35
N VAL A 140 -7.24 14.09 11.15
CA VAL A 140 -7.10 15.26 10.27
C VAL A 140 -8.47 15.72 9.74
N ALA A 141 -9.36 14.82 9.33
CA ALA A 141 -10.70 15.19 8.86
C ALA A 141 -11.57 15.81 9.97
N VAL A 142 -11.46 15.34 11.21
CA VAL A 142 -12.16 15.95 12.37
C VAL A 142 -11.56 17.32 12.69
N VAL A 143 -10.23 17.47 12.71
CA VAL A 143 -9.58 18.76 12.96
C VAL A 143 -9.84 19.79 11.84
N VAL A 144 -9.99 19.34 10.59
CA VAL A 144 -10.39 20.21 9.46
C VAL A 144 -11.87 20.60 9.55
N LEU A 145 -12.76 19.69 9.98
CA LEU A 145 -14.18 20.00 10.20
C LEU A 145 -14.38 20.96 11.38
N ASP A 146 -13.52 20.89 12.40
CA ASP A 146 -13.50 21.79 13.56
C ASP A 146 -12.88 23.18 13.27
N ASN A 147 -12.43 23.45 12.03
CA ASN A 147 -12.05 24.81 11.58
C ASN A 147 -13.06 25.42 10.58
N PRO A 148 -14.32 25.70 10.98
CA PRO A 148 -15.29 26.40 10.15
C PRO A 148 -15.03 27.93 10.02
N CYS A 149 -13.84 28.42 10.39
CA CYS A 149 -13.54 29.86 10.40
C CYS A 149 -12.26 30.21 9.63
N THR A 150 -12.29 30.09 8.31
CA THR A 150 -11.45 30.90 7.41
C THR A 150 -12.33 31.59 6.39
N CYS A 151 -12.90 32.72 6.82
CA CYS A 151 -13.34 33.80 5.95
C CYS A 151 -12.32 34.93 6.11
N ALA A 152 -11.56 35.23 5.07
CA ALA A 152 -10.85 36.49 4.87
C ALA A 152 -10.79 36.76 3.37
#